data_AF-A0A521IRA0-F1
#
_entry.id   AF-A0A521IRA0-F1
#
_cell.length_a   1.000
_cell.length_b   1.000
_cell.length_c   1.000
_cell.angle_alpha   90.00
_cell.angle_beta   90.00
_cell.angle_gamma   90.00
#
_symmetry.space_group_name_H-M   'P 1'
#
loop_
_entity.id
_entity.type
_entity.pdbx_description
1 polymer ?
#
loop_
_entity_poly.entity_id
_entity_poly.type
_entity_poly.pdbx_seq_one_letter_code
_entity_poly.pdbx_strand_id
1 'polypeptide(L)'
;MMKKGLHRGTKASQKRKKGLKEMLLVTQSKRRINQLGYNKKTREYVYLHNGVEIWREKGDESLLKYFGEVRAGMRFIEDEDIAKLTTASIWKKYSDSCQEFAKKEGWL
;
A
#
# COMPACT_ATOMS: atom_id res chain seq x y z
N MET A 1 14.88 -46.72 -15.45
CA MET A 1 15.76 -45.57 -15.15
C MET A 1 15.42 -44.40 -16.06
N MET A 2 14.63 -43.39 -15.66
CA MET A 2 14.61 -42.07 -16.34
C MET A 2 14.22 -40.92 -15.38
N LYS A 3 15.22 -40.07 -15.15
CA LYS A 3 15.32 -38.64 -14.79
C LYS A 3 14.25 -37.95 -13.91
N LYS A 4 14.76 -37.49 -12.75
CA LYS A 4 14.22 -36.49 -11.83
C LYS A 4 13.95 -35.14 -12.55
N GLY A 5 12.71 -34.66 -12.48
CA GLY A 5 12.32 -33.30 -12.86
C GLY A 5 12.34 -32.35 -11.65
N LEU A 6 13.41 -31.56 -11.59
CA LEU A 6 13.75 -30.58 -10.57
C LEU A 6 12.74 -29.41 -10.49
N HIS A 7 11.75 -29.46 -9.59
CA HIS A 7 10.96 -28.27 -9.24
C HIS A 7 11.71 -27.43 -8.19
N ARG A 8 12.66 -26.60 -8.65
CA ARG A 8 13.22 -25.50 -7.85
C ARG A 8 12.20 -24.34 -7.83
N GLY A 9 11.15 -24.51 -7.04
CA GLY A 9 10.37 -23.37 -6.55
C GLY A 9 11.25 -22.55 -5.62
N THR A 10 11.69 -21.37 -6.06
CA THR A 10 12.51 -20.46 -5.27
C THR A 10 11.74 -20.00 -4.03
N LYS A 11 12.23 -20.36 -2.82
CA LYS A 11 11.68 -19.95 -1.51
C LYS A 11 11.48 -18.43 -1.35
N ALA A 12 12.15 -17.62 -2.19
CA ALA A 12 11.99 -16.16 -2.25
C ALA A 12 10.59 -15.72 -2.73
N SER A 13 9.97 -16.47 -3.65
CA SER A 13 8.65 -16.11 -4.20
C SER A 13 7.51 -16.38 -3.20
N GLN A 14 7.70 -17.35 -2.30
CA GLN A 14 6.75 -17.71 -1.27
C GLN A 14 6.78 -16.75 -0.07
N LYS A 15 7.95 -16.15 0.23
CA LYS A 15 8.11 -15.10 1.26
C LYS A 15 7.44 -13.78 0.84
N ARG A 16 7.47 -13.44 -0.46
CA ARG A 16 6.83 -12.23 -1.02
C ARG A 16 5.31 -12.22 -0.85
N LYS A 17 4.65 -13.38 -0.89
CA LYS A 17 3.19 -13.48 -0.70
C LYS A 17 2.73 -13.48 0.76
N LYS A 18 3.60 -13.81 1.72
CA LYS A 18 3.19 -13.98 3.13
C LYS A 18 2.99 -12.65 3.86
N GLY A 19 3.73 -11.60 3.49
CA GLY A 19 3.56 -10.24 4.04
C GLY A 19 2.38 -9.44 3.47
N LEU A 20 1.91 -9.82 2.27
CA LEU A 20 0.78 -9.18 1.58
C LEU A 20 -0.59 -9.82 1.90
N LYS A 21 -0.60 -11.06 2.42
CA LYS A 21 -1.85 -11.83 2.63
C LYS A 21 -2.76 -11.29 3.74
N GLU A 22 -2.22 -10.45 4.62
CA GLU A 22 -2.93 -9.84 5.77
C GLU A 22 -2.96 -8.30 5.69
N MET A 23 -2.67 -7.73 4.52
CA MET A 23 -2.63 -6.28 4.33
C MET A 23 -4.03 -5.74 4.02
N LEU A 24 -4.51 -4.83 4.86
CA LEU A 24 -5.78 -4.13 4.68
C LEU A 24 -5.59 -2.96 3.70
N LEU A 25 -6.50 -2.80 2.75
CA LEU A 25 -6.42 -1.70 1.79
C LEU A 25 -6.80 -0.38 2.47
N VAL A 26 -5.90 0.59 2.42
CA VAL A 26 -6.15 1.96 2.88
C VAL A 26 -6.70 2.77 1.72
N THR A 27 -5.97 2.87 0.60
CA THR A 27 -6.46 3.53 -0.61
C THR A 27 -5.77 2.98 -1.86
N GLN A 28 -6.33 3.24 -3.04
CA GLN A 28 -5.69 2.92 -4.31
C GLN A 28 -6.07 3.91 -5.41
N SER A 29 -5.16 4.14 -6.35
CA SER A 29 -5.44 4.89 -7.57
C SER A 29 -6.22 4.05 -8.59
N LYS A 30 -6.67 4.71 -9.67
CA LYS A 30 -7.30 4.04 -10.82
C LYS A 30 -6.38 2.93 -11.33
N ARG A 31 -6.98 1.80 -11.70
CA ARG A 31 -6.27 0.58 -12.17
C ARG A 31 -5.32 -0.07 -11.15
N ARG A 32 -5.40 0.30 -9.86
CA ARG A 32 -4.58 -0.27 -8.77
C ARG A 32 -3.07 -0.05 -8.96
N ILE A 33 -2.70 1.00 -9.65
CA ILE A 33 -1.29 1.32 -9.91
C ILE A 33 -0.61 1.72 -8.60
N ASN A 34 -1.19 2.67 -7.88
CA ASN A 34 -0.72 3.10 -6.57
C ASN A 34 -1.65 2.50 -5.53
N GLN A 35 -1.10 1.78 -4.56
CA GLN A 35 -1.88 1.19 -3.48
C GLN A 35 -1.20 1.49 -2.15
N LEU A 36 -1.95 2.06 -1.21
CA LEU A 36 -1.54 2.16 0.19
C LEU A 36 -2.27 1.07 0.96
N GLY A 37 -1.51 0.19 1.61
CA GLY A 37 -2.03 -0.84 2.49
C GLY A 37 -1.54 -0.67 3.92
N TYR A 38 -2.21 -1.34 4.85
CA TYR A 38 -1.84 -1.39 6.27
C TYR A 38 -1.76 -2.83 6.74
N ASN A 39 -0.61 -3.22 7.29
CA ASN A 39 -0.42 -4.51 7.94
C ASN A 39 -0.73 -4.38 9.43
N LYS A 40 -1.86 -4.92 9.87
CA LYS A 40 -2.32 -4.81 11.27
C LYS A 40 -1.38 -5.51 12.25
N LYS A 41 -0.75 -6.60 11.85
CA LYS A 41 0.16 -7.39 12.70
C LYS A 41 1.45 -6.64 12.99
N THR A 42 2.02 -5.98 11.99
CA THR A 42 3.27 -5.23 12.15
C THR A 42 3.07 -3.75 12.43
N ARG A 43 1.83 -3.26 12.31
CA ARG A 43 1.44 -1.84 12.44
C ARG A 43 2.20 -0.95 11.46
N GLU A 44 2.23 -1.38 10.20
CA GLU A 44 2.98 -0.70 9.14
C GLU A 44 2.10 -0.36 7.95
N TYR A 45 2.29 0.83 7.42
CA TYR A 45 1.81 1.20 6.09
C TYR A 45 2.79 0.73 5.03
N VAL A 46 2.25 0.25 3.92
CA VAL A 46 3.02 -0.26 2.78
C VAL A 46 2.50 0.40 1.53
N TYR A 47 3.38 1.11 0.82
CA TYR A 47 3.06 1.68 -0.48
C TYR A 47 3.55 0.76 -1.59
N LEU A 48 2.64 0.41 -2.49
CA LEU A 48 2.91 -0.35 -3.71
C LEU A 48 2.68 0.52 -4.93
N HIS A 49 3.62 0.46 -5.88
CA HIS A 49 3.45 0.99 -7.23
C HIS A 49 3.56 -0.17 -8.24
N ASN A 50 2.55 -0.36 -9.08
CA ASN A 50 2.44 -1.49 -10.02
C ASN A 50 2.67 -2.86 -9.35
N GLY A 51 2.19 -3.02 -8.11
CA GLY A 51 2.34 -4.24 -7.31
C GLY A 51 3.74 -4.45 -6.70
N VAL A 52 4.65 -3.49 -6.86
CA VAL A 52 6.00 -3.50 -6.26
C VAL A 52 6.02 -2.60 -5.03
N GLU A 53 6.52 -3.13 -3.90
CA GLU A 53 6.72 -2.35 -2.68
C GLU A 53 7.77 -1.26 -2.91
N ILE A 54 7.38 -0.01 -2.71
CA ILE A 54 8.27 1.15 -2.83
C ILE A 54 8.82 1.53 -1.45
N TRP A 55 7.95 1.58 -0.45
CA TRP A 55 8.35 1.83 0.93
C TRP A 55 7.36 1.25 1.94
N ARG A 56 7.85 1.15 3.18
CA ARG A 56 7.13 0.67 4.35
C ARG A 56 7.46 1.56 5.54
N GLU A 57 6.46 1.87 6.37
CA GLU A 57 6.64 2.77 7.52
C GLU A 57 5.70 2.40 8.67
N LYS A 58 6.18 2.49 9.92
CA LYS A 58 5.34 2.22 11.10
C LYS A 58 4.31 3.33 11.31
N GLY A 59 3.12 2.96 11.74
CA GLY A 59 2.06 3.90 12.10
C GLY A 59 0.90 3.23 12.85
N ASP A 60 -0.07 4.03 13.27
CA ASP A 60 -1.32 3.55 13.87
C ASP A 60 -2.43 3.41 12.82
N GLU A 61 -3.63 3.02 13.22
CA GLU A 61 -4.75 2.72 12.32
C GLU A 61 -5.51 3.96 11.80
N SER A 62 -5.06 5.19 12.09
CA SER A 62 -5.78 6.43 11.76
C SER A 62 -6.15 6.57 10.28
N LEU A 63 -5.18 6.43 9.36
CA LEU A 63 -5.49 6.48 7.93
C LEU A 63 -6.38 5.33 7.48
N LEU A 64 -6.18 4.11 8.01
CA LEU A 64 -7.03 2.97 7.68
C LEU A 64 -8.50 3.22 8.08
N LYS A 65 -8.73 3.78 9.27
CA LYS A 65 -10.07 4.13 9.77
C LYS A 65 -10.69 5.24 8.93
N TYR A 66 -9.97 6.33 8.72
CA TYR A 66 -10.41 7.47 7.92
C TYR A 66 -10.87 7.04 6.51
N PHE A 67 -10.04 6.30 5.79
CA PHE A 67 -10.42 5.80 4.47
C PHE A 67 -11.50 4.71 4.49
N GLY A 68 -11.69 4.05 5.63
CA GLY A 68 -12.85 3.19 5.89
C GLY A 68 -14.16 3.99 5.88
N GLU A 69 -14.19 5.14 6.57
CA GLU A 69 -15.35 6.04 6.61
C GLU A 69 -15.64 6.67 5.23
N VAL A 70 -14.59 7.09 4.52
CA VAL A 70 -14.71 7.60 3.13
C VAL A 70 -15.34 6.55 2.22
N ARG A 71 -14.89 5.29 2.28
CA ARG A 71 -15.47 4.21 1.47
C ARG A 71 -16.89 3.85 1.85
N ALA A 72 -17.26 4.04 3.12
CA ALA A 72 -18.63 3.85 3.58
C ALA A 72 -19.57 4.98 3.13
N GLY A 73 -19.05 5.99 2.42
CA GLY A 73 -19.83 7.16 1.99
C GLY A 73 -20.17 8.10 3.14
N MET A 74 -19.55 7.93 4.31
CA MET A 74 -19.83 8.75 5.49
C MET A 74 -19.14 10.12 5.40
N ARG A 75 -18.04 10.22 4.64
CA ARG A 75 -17.19 11.42 4.54
C ARG A 75 -16.56 11.56 3.15
N PHE A 76 -16.15 12.77 2.79
CA PHE A 76 -15.31 13.04 1.63
C PHE A 76 -13.83 13.11 2.03
N ILE A 77 -12.92 12.96 1.07
CA ILE A 77 -11.49 13.13 1.32
C ILE A 77 -11.21 14.62 1.45
N GLU A 78 -10.73 15.05 2.61
CA GLU A 78 -10.43 16.43 2.95
C GLU A 78 -9.04 16.49 3.58
N ASP A 79 -8.12 17.24 2.95
CA ASP A 79 -6.72 17.31 3.40
C ASP A 79 -6.59 17.88 4.82
N GLU A 80 -7.49 18.78 5.23
CA GLU A 80 -7.54 19.32 6.60
C GLU A 80 -7.81 18.24 7.64
N ASP A 81 -8.67 17.27 7.34
CA ASP A 81 -8.96 16.17 8.24
C ASP A 81 -7.81 15.18 8.30
N ILE A 82 -7.15 14.94 7.16
CA ILE A 82 -5.96 14.08 7.13
C ILE A 82 -4.80 14.74 7.88
N ALA A 83 -4.65 16.07 7.80
CA ALA A 83 -3.63 16.82 8.51
C ALA A 83 -3.75 16.71 10.04
N LYS A 84 -4.95 16.46 10.57
CA LYS A 84 -5.21 16.22 12.00
C LYS A 84 -4.82 14.80 12.45
N LEU A 85 -4.58 13.87 11.52
CA LEU A 85 -4.22 12.50 11.86
C LEU A 85 -2.76 12.41 12.29
N THR A 86 -2.47 11.54 13.26
CA THR A 86 -1.09 11.17 13.66
C THR A 86 -0.26 10.63 12.49
N THR A 87 -0.93 10.06 11.50
CA THR A 87 -0.34 9.49 10.28
C THR A 87 -0.36 10.45 9.08
N ALA A 88 -0.54 11.76 9.29
CA ALA A 88 -0.55 12.77 8.22
C ALA A 88 0.74 12.75 7.37
N SER A 89 1.90 12.52 8.00
CA SER A 89 3.19 12.41 7.30
C SER A 89 3.23 11.23 6.32
N ILE A 90 2.64 10.09 6.69
CA ILE A 90 2.53 8.90 5.84
C ILE A 90 1.63 9.18 4.63
N TRP A 91 0.53 9.93 4.84
CA TRP A 91 -0.33 10.37 3.74
C TRP A 91 0.42 11.28 2.77
N LYS A 92 1.09 12.31 3.30
CA LYS A 92 1.88 13.23 2.49
C LYS A 92 2.92 12.48 1.67
N LYS A 93 3.67 11.57 2.30
CA LYS A 93 4.66 10.72 1.63
C LYS A 93 4.05 9.86 0.52
N TYR A 94 2.87 9.28 0.75
CA TYR A 94 2.13 8.54 -0.27
C TYR A 94 1.70 9.43 -1.45
N SER A 95 1.14 10.60 -1.15
CA SER A 95 0.70 11.57 -2.15
C SER A 95 1.86 12.07 -3.00
N ASP A 96 2.96 12.48 -2.36
CA ASP A 96 4.19 12.92 -3.02
C ASP A 96 4.75 11.80 -3.91
N SER A 97 4.80 10.57 -3.40
CA SER A 97 5.25 9.41 -4.20
C SER A 97 4.38 9.21 -5.44
N CYS A 98 3.06 9.30 -5.31
CA CYS A 98 2.14 9.17 -6.44
C CYS A 98 2.40 10.24 -7.51
N GLN A 99 2.63 11.50 -7.10
CA GLN A 99 2.96 12.59 -8.01
C GLN A 99 4.29 12.38 -8.72
N GLU A 100 5.32 11.90 -8.00
CA GLU A 100 6.62 11.58 -8.59
C GLU A 100 6.51 10.50 -9.67
N PHE A 101 5.74 9.44 -9.43
CA PHE A 101 5.49 8.41 -10.45
C PHE A 101 4.70 8.96 -11.63
N ALA A 102 3.64 9.73 -11.39
CA ALA A 102 2.85 10.34 -12.45
C ALA A 102 3.70 11.26 -13.36
N LYS A 103 4.63 12.04 -12.79
CA LYS A 103 5.60 12.85 -13.57
C LYS A 103 6.56 11.97 -14.39
N LYS A 104 7.10 10.89 -13.79
CA LYS A 104 8.01 9.97 -14.48
C LYS A 104 7.34 9.21 -15.62
N GLU A 105 6.05 8.89 -15.48
CA GLU A 105 5.25 8.15 -16.46
C GLU A 105 4.55 9.05 -17.49
N GLY A 106 4.68 10.38 -17.36
CA GLY A 106 4.13 11.36 -18.30
C GLY A 106 2.61 11.52 -18.21
N TRP A 107 2.02 11.32 -17.03
CA TRP A 107 0.57 11.49 -16.79
C TRP A 107 0.20 12.89 -16.27
N LEU A 108 1.20 13.68 -15.89
CA LEU A 108 1.16 15.07 -15.46
C LEU A 108 2.09 15.89 -16.36
#